data_AF-A0A3P6NBQ6-F1
#
_entry.id   AF-A0A3P6NBQ6-F1
#
_cell.length_a   1.000
_cell.length_b   1.000
_cell.length_c   1.000
_cell.angle_alpha   90.00
_cell.angle_beta   90.00
_cell.angle_gamma   90.00
#
_symmetry.space_group_name_H-M   'P 1'
#
loop_
_entity.id
_entity.type
_entity.pdbx_description
1 polymer ?
#
loop_
_entity_poly.entity_id
_entity_poly.type
_entity_poly.pdbx_seq_one_letter_code
_entity_poly.pdbx_strand_id
1 'polypeptide(L)'
;MEGGWWEGTFNLNTGWFPSDYVVVIPPSERFLRPRAGVADGTAPAAPLTNGDQAAQQIASFGADSSRQAYRQQIMKGFLESELEYVQSITKFYNNVMLKMKTSKLVSDENYQVLCGNLQLLVVHQSEVFEKMNESVQSNPNNAKIGGILLRAAPLLRQLLRFYCENHPKAVDLILRNRFLFYFSFSFRSEYERIAVELGYSLKNLISDLSRPFRHLETYASTLNELERSMSESH
;
A
#
# COMPACT_ATOMS: atom_id res chain seq x y z
N MET A 1 -36.42 -5.04 4.59
CA MET A 1 -36.26 -4.60 3.21
C MET A 1 -35.11 -3.61 3.22
N GLU A 2 -33.86 -4.06 3.37
CA GLU A 2 -33.09 -4.91 2.45
C GLU A 2 -32.96 -4.24 1.08
N GLY A 3 -31.71 -3.88 0.77
CA GLY A 3 -31.31 -2.89 -0.22
C GLY A 3 -31.76 -3.17 -1.65
N GLY A 4 -31.56 -2.17 -2.49
CA GLY A 4 -31.88 -2.32 -3.90
C GLY A 4 -31.29 -1.22 -4.72
N TRP A 5 -32.01 -0.12 -4.90
CA TRP A 5 -31.64 0.93 -5.83
C TRP A 5 -32.15 2.27 -5.31
N TRP A 6 -31.31 3.28 -5.34
CA TRP A 6 -31.61 4.64 -4.92
C TRP A 6 -31.70 5.53 -6.16
N GLU A 7 -32.64 6.46 -6.17
CA GLU A 7 -32.72 7.50 -7.20
C GLU A 7 -31.81 8.67 -6.82
N GLY A 8 -31.07 9.22 -7.79
CA GLY A 8 -30.39 10.49 -7.58
C GLY A 8 -30.08 11.24 -8.86
N THR A 9 -29.74 12.52 -8.68
CA THR A 9 -29.52 13.46 -9.77
C THR A 9 -28.09 13.98 -9.74
N PHE A 10 -27.39 13.90 -10.87
CA PHE A 10 -26.06 14.47 -11.07
C PHE A 10 -26.00 15.21 -12.41
N ASN A 11 -25.57 16.48 -12.39
CA ASN A 11 -25.50 17.35 -13.58
C ASN A 11 -26.79 17.34 -14.43
N LEU A 12 -27.95 17.50 -13.78
CA LEU A 12 -29.30 17.50 -14.38
C LEU A 12 -29.79 16.15 -14.93
N ASN A 13 -28.99 15.08 -14.84
CA ASN A 13 -29.42 13.73 -15.21
C ASN A 13 -29.88 12.96 -13.97
N THR A 14 -31.10 12.43 -14.00
CA THR A 14 -31.68 11.62 -12.91
C THR A 14 -31.69 10.15 -13.31
N GLY A 15 -31.26 9.28 -12.40
CA GLY A 15 -31.24 7.83 -12.62
C GLY A 15 -31.20 7.05 -11.32
N TRP A 16 -31.26 5.73 -11.46
CA TRP A 16 -31.24 4.78 -10.35
C TRP A 16 -29.86 4.14 -10.23
N PHE A 17 -29.33 4.02 -9.01
CA PHE A 17 -28.05 3.37 -8.72
C PHE A 17 -28.16 2.44 -7.49
N PRO A 18 -27.36 1.36 -7.40
CA PRO A 18 -27.43 0.45 -6.26
C PRO A 18 -26.93 1.13 -4.97
N SER A 19 -27.62 0.89 -3.86
CA SER A 19 -27.30 1.52 -2.57
C SER A 19 -25.94 1.13 -2.01
N ASP A 20 -25.41 -0.03 -2.38
CA ASP A 20 -24.14 -0.56 -1.83
C ASP A 20 -22.91 0.21 -2.31
N TYR A 21 -23.07 1.05 -3.33
CA TYR A 21 -22.00 1.86 -3.92
C TYR A 21 -22.03 3.31 -3.46
N VAL A 22 -22.88 3.64 -2.48
CA VAL A 22 -23.00 5.00 -1.94
C VAL A 22 -22.96 5.01 -0.42
N VAL A 23 -22.43 6.09 0.12
CA VAL A 23 -22.45 6.40 1.56
C VAL A 23 -23.25 7.68 1.75
N VAL A 24 -24.21 7.67 2.68
CA VAL A 24 -24.97 8.87 3.04
C VAL A 24 -24.04 9.82 3.76
N ILE A 25 -23.77 10.95 3.14
CA ILE A 25 -22.96 12.01 3.72
C ILE A 25 -23.84 12.76 4.75
N PRO A 26 -23.55 12.68 6.06
CA PRO A 26 -24.31 13.42 7.07
C PRO A 26 -24.18 14.94 6.85
N PRO A 27 -25.15 15.75 7.35
CA PRO A 27 -25.17 17.20 7.12
C PRO A 27 -23.88 17.92 7.52
N SER A 28 -23.12 17.37 8.47
CA SER A 28 -21.80 17.85 8.91
C SER A 28 -20.70 17.76 7.84
N GLU A 29 -20.82 16.85 6.88
CA GLU A 29 -19.82 16.60 5.83
C GLU A 29 -20.17 17.28 4.49
N ARG A 30 -21.36 17.89 4.39
CA ARG A 30 -21.84 18.59 3.17
C ARG A 30 -20.97 19.81 2.78
N PHE A 31 -20.20 20.35 3.73
CA PHE A 31 -19.32 21.50 3.55
C PHE A 31 -17.98 21.16 2.89
N LEU A 32 -17.67 19.87 2.68
CA LEU A 32 -16.42 19.40 2.06
C LEU A 32 -16.48 19.38 0.53
N ARG A 33 -17.59 19.82 -0.10
CA ARG A 33 -17.64 19.96 -1.55
C ARG A 33 -16.72 21.11 -2.00
N PRO A 34 -15.77 20.87 -2.91
CA PRO A 34 -15.16 21.97 -3.66
C PRO A 34 -16.30 22.71 -4.37
N ARG A 35 -16.40 24.03 -4.18
CA ARG A 35 -17.33 24.90 -4.91
C ARG A 35 -16.99 24.79 -6.41
N ALA A 36 -17.64 23.88 -7.12
CA ALA A 36 -17.61 23.87 -8.58
C ALA A 36 -18.29 25.15 -9.07
N GLY A 37 -17.62 25.82 -10.01
CA GLY A 37 -17.76 27.25 -10.32
C GLY A 37 -19.16 27.74 -10.62
N VAL A 38 -19.44 28.96 -10.12
CA VAL A 38 -20.33 29.89 -10.79
C VAL A 38 -19.55 31.19 -10.93
N ALA A 39 -19.21 31.52 -12.16
CA ALA A 39 -18.69 32.81 -12.53
C ALA A 39 -19.80 33.87 -12.37
N ASP A 40 -19.31 35.06 -12.04
CA ASP A 40 -19.89 36.37 -12.31
C ASP A 40 -20.82 37.04 -11.27
N GLY A 41 -20.36 38.23 -10.84
CA GLY A 41 -21.19 39.43 -10.74
C GLY A 41 -22.11 39.64 -9.53
N THR A 42 -21.76 40.66 -8.74
CA THR A 42 -22.62 41.58 -7.96
C THR A 42 -23.25 41.13 -6.62
N ALA A 43 -22.86 41.88 -5.58
CA ALA A 43 -23.37 41.94 -4.20
C ALA A 43 -24.84 42.46 -4.12
N PRO A 44 -25.52 42.61 -2.96
CA PRO A 44 -24.98 43.15 -1.69
C PRO A 44 -25.40 42.44 -0.38
N ALA A 45 -24.71 42.86 0.68
CA ALA A 45 -24.80 42.43 2.06
C ALA A 45 -25.98 43.05 2.84
N ALA A 46 -26.45 42.33 3.88
CA ALA A 46 -26.79 42.79 5.26
C ALA A 46 -27.80 41.82 5.93
N PRO A 47 -27.98 41.82 7.27
CA PRO A 47 -27.10 42.21 8.37
C PRO A 47 -26.92 41.09 9.43
N LEU A 48 -25.92 41.27 10.28
CA LEU A 48 -25.60 40.45 11.45
C LEU A 48 -26.70 40.57 12.52
N THR A 49 -27.19 39.43 13.03
CA THR A 49 -27.92 39.35 14.31
C THR A 49 -27.05 38.64 15.35
N ASN A 50 -26.78 39.36 16.43
CA ASN A 50 -26.02 38.93 17.61
C ASN A 50 -26.62 37.67 18.25
N GLY A 51 -25.81 36.63 18.47
CA GLY A 51 -26.28 35.44 19.20
C GLY A 51 -25.34 34.25 19.41
N ASP A 52 -24.33 33.99 18.57
CA ASP A 52 -23.72 32.64 18.52
C ASP A 52 -22.17 32.57 18.56
N GLN A 53 -21.52 33.42 19.36
CA GLN A 53 -20.05 33.31 19.53
C GLN A 53 -19.60 32.07 20.36
N ALA A 54 -20.51 31.41 21.09
CA ALA A 54 -20.22 30.17 21.80
C ALA A 54 -20.43 28.90 20.94
N ALA A 55 -21.34 28.93 19.96
CA ALA A 55 -21.68 27.75 19.16
C ALA A 55 -20.68 27.48 18.01
N GLN A 56 -20.02 28.52 17.49
CA GLN A 56 -19.04 28.38 16.40
C GLN A 56 -17.70 27.79 16.86
N GLN A 57 -17.30 28.00 18.12
CA GLN A 57 -16.09 27.39 18.66
C GLN A 57 -16.26 25.88 18.86
N ILE A 58 -17.40 25.43 19.41
CA ILE A 58 -17.65 24.00 19.70
C ILE A 58 -17.77 23.17 18.40
N ALA A 59 -18.35 23.73 17.33
CA ALA A 59 -18.43 23.05 16.03
C ALA A 59 -17.07 22.90 15.32
N SER A 60 -16.14 23.84 15.53
CA SER A 60 -14.79 23.79 14.95
C SER A 60 -13.93 22.69 15.58
N PHE A 61 -14.00 22.52 16.91
CA PHE A 61 -13.25 21.47 17.61
C PHE A 61 -13.78 20.05 17.32
N GLY A 62 -15.08 19.90 17.04
CA GLY A 62 -15.68 18.62 16.67
C GLY A 62 -15.31 18.14 15.26
N ALA A 63 -15.19 19.07 14.30
CA ALA A 63 -14.82 18.78 12.91
C ALA A 63 -13.33 18.49 12.73
N ASP A 64 -12.45 19.16 13.49
CA ASP A 64 -11.02 18.85 13.48
C ASP A 64 -10.72 17.52 14.19
N SER A 65 -11.42 17.21 15.28
CA SER A 65 -11.25 15.95 16.01
C SER A 65 -11.68 14.73 15.17
N SER A 66 -12.78 14.83 14.41
CA SER A 66 -13.23 13.75 13.51
C SER A 66 -12.31 13.57 12.29
N ARG A 67 -11.81 14.66 11.68
CA ARG A 67 -10.81 14.59 10.61
C ARG A 67 -9.47 14.04 11.11
N GLN A 68 -9.07 14.36 12.34
CA GLN A 68 -7.87 13.86 12.96
C GLN A 68 -7.97 12.37 13.29
N ALA A 69 -9.12 11.90 13.79
CA ALA A 69 -9.38 10.48 14.00
C ALA A 69 -9.37 9.68 12.67
N TYR A 70 -9.96 10.23 11.61
CA TYR A 70 -9.91 9.61 10.27
C TYR A 70 -8.48 9.51 9.73
N ARG A 71 -7.68 10.58 9.85
CA ARG A 71 -6.25 10.56 9.50
C ARG A 71 -5.46 9.49 10.25
N GLN A 72 -5.69 9.40 11.55
CA GLN A 72 -5.03 8.38 12.38
C GLN A 72 -5.42 6.96 11.94
N GLN A 73 -6.67 6.74 11.54
CA GLN A 73 -7.12 5.44 11.03
C GLN A 73 -6.47 5.07 9.70
N ILE A 74 -6.41 5.99 8.72
CA ILE A 74 -5.74 5.75 7.44
C ILE A 74 -4.24 5.51 7.65
N MET A 75 -3.60 6.32 8.51
CA MET A 75 -2.18 6.15 8.84
C MET A 75 -1.90 4.80 9.49
N LYS A 76 -2.76 4.38 10.42
CA LYS A 76 -2.66 3.08 11.08
C LYS A 76 -2.84 1.94 10.08
N GLY A 77 -3.83 2.02 9.19
CA GLY A 77 -4.05 1.04 8.14
C GLY A 77 -2.85 0.93 7.17
N PHE A 78 -2.24 2.06 6.82
CA PHE A 78 -1.02 2.08 6.01
C PHE A 78 0.14 1.37 6.72
N LEU A 79 0.41 1.70 7.98
CA LEU A 79 1.47 1.05 8.76
C LEU A 79 1.21 -0.44 8.98
N GLU A 80 -0.03 -0.84 9.22
CA GLU A 80 -0.42 -2.26 9.36
C GLU A 80 -0.12 -3.01 8.05
N SER A 81 -0.52 -2.46 6.91
CA SER A 81 -0.24 -3.06 5.59
C SER A 81 1.27 -3.15 5.29
N GLU A 82 2.04 -2.13 5.70
CA GLU A 82 3.48 -2.07 5.51
C GLU A 82 4.20 -3.06 6.42
N LEU A 83 3.75 -3.20 7.68
CA LEU A 83 4.24 -4.20 8.61
C LEU A 83 3.99 -5.62 8.09
N GLU A 84 2.77 -5.90 7.62
CA GLU A 84 2.43 -7.19 7.02
C GLU A 84 3.34 -7.52 5.85
N TYR A 85 3.59 -6.54 4.96
CA TYR A 85 4.52 -6.70 3.85
C TYR A 85 5.94 -7.04 4.33
N VAL A 86 6.51 -6.24 5.23
CA VAL A 86 7.87 -6.44 5.78
C VAL A 86 8.00 -7.80 6.47
N GLN A 87 7.01 -8.19 7.27
CA GLN A 87 7.02 -9.50 7.92
C GLN A 87 6.94 -10.62 6.90
N SER A 88 6.12 -10.47 5.87
CA SER A 88 5.89 -11.48 4.86
C SER A 88 7.13 -11.72 3.99
N ILE A 89 7.80 -10.64 3.55
CA ILE A 89 9.05 -10.74 2.77
C ILE A 89 10.22 -11.27 3.63
N THR A 90 10.28 -10.89 4.91
CA THR A 90 11.29 -11.40 5.86
C THR A 90 11.09 -12.89 6.14
N LYS A 91 9.84 -13.31 6.38
CA LYS A 91 9.48 -14.73 6.54
C LYS A 91 9.84 -15.54 5.31
N PHE A 92 9.58 -15.01 4.12
CA PHE A 92 9.95 -15.66 2.86
C PHE A 92 11.47 -15.84 2.74
N TYR A 93 12.25 -14.78 2.99
CA TYR A 93 13.70 -14.85 2.96
C TYR A 93 14.25 -15.89 3.96
N ASN A 94 13.80 -15.86 5.23
CA ASN A 94 14.32 -16.77 6.25
C ASN A 94 13.86 -18.23 6.08
N ASN A 95 12.62 -18.45 5.66
CA ASN A 95 12.08 -19.81 5.57
C ASN A 95 12.39 -20.50 4.24
N VAL A 96 12.56 -19.74 3.17
CA VAL A 96 12.78 -20.30 1.83
C VAL A 96 14.23 -20.07 1.40
N MET A 97 14.65 -18.80 1.31
CA MET A 97 15.99 -18.47 0.78
C MET A 97 17.11 -18.93 1.70
N LEU A 98 17.05 -18.62 2.99
CA LEU A 98 18.09 -19.03 3.93
C LEU A 98 18.15 -20.55 4.09
N LYS A 99 16.99 -21.24 4.12
CA LYS A 99 16.96 -22.70 4.16
C LYS A 99 17.54 -23.33 2.89
N MET A 100 17.31 -22.76 1.71
CA MET A 100 17.95 -23.24 0.46
C MET A 100 19.48 -23.11 0.51
N LYS A 101 20.01 -22.05 1.13
CA LYS A 101 21.46 -21.89 1.33
C LYS A 101 22.02 -22.90 2.34
N THR A 102 21.37 -23.03 3.50
CA THR A 102 21.84 -23.91 4.59
C THR A 102 21.76 -25.39 4.24
N SER A 103 20.75 -25.80 3.47
CA SER A 103 20.58 -27.17 2.99
C SER A 103 21.51 -27.54 1.82
N LYS A 104 22.29 -26.57 1.30
CA LYS A 104 23.14 -26.73 0.10
C LYS A 104 22.40 -27.33 -1.11
N LEU A 105 21.08 -27.13 -1.18
CA LEU A 105 20.23 -27.65 -2.24
C LEU A 105 20.51 -26.98 -3.59
N VAL A 106 21.18 -25.82 -3.58
CA VAL A 106 21.45 -25.01 -4.76
C VAL A 106 22.92 -24.55 -4.70
N SER A 107 23.62 -24.58 -5.85
CA SER A 107 24.97 -24.02 -5.98
C SER A 107 24.99 -22.54 -5.58
N ASP A 108 26.09 -22.05 -5.03
CA ASP A 108 26.20 -20.65 -4.56
C ASP A 108 25.95 -19.64 -5.70
N GLU A 109 26.39 -19.97 -6.92
CA GLU A 109 26.12 -19.17 -8.14
C GLU A 109 24.62 -19.12 -8.47
N ASN A 110 23.94 -20.27 -8.43
CA ASN A 110 22.51 -20.37 -8.69
C ASN A 110 21.69 -19.68 -7.59
N TYR A 111 22.16 -19.76 -6.34
CA TYR A 111 21.57 -19.07 -5.20
C TYR A 111 21.67 -17.55 -5.34
N GLN A 112 22.82 -17.05 -5.80
CA GLN A 112 23.04 -15.62 -6.04
C GLN A 112 22.14 -15.09 -7.16
N VAL A 113 21.94 -15.86 -8.24
CA VAL A 113 20.99 -15.52 -9.31
C VAL A 113 19.54 -15.60 -8.82
N LEU A 114 19.19 -16.56 -7.96
CA LEU A 114 17.83 -16.71 -7.44
C LEU A 114 17.44 -15.61 -6.44
N CYS A 115 18.34 -15.28 -5.51
CA CYS A 115 18.10 -14.28 -4.47
C CYS A 115 18.40 -12.85 -4.93
N GLY A 116 19.37 -12.66 -5.82
CA GLY A 116 19.87 -11.35 -6.21
C GLY A 116 20.18 -10.48 -4.98
N ASN A 117 19.60 -9.28 -4.95
CA ASN A 117 19.69 -8.32 -3.85
C ASN A 117 18.49 -8.35 -2.90
N LEU A 118 17.71 -9.44 -2.86
CA LEU A 118 16.51 -9.55 -2.01
C LEU A 118 16.81 -9.29 -0.53
N GLN A 119 17.94 -9.79 -0.02
CA GLN A 119 18.35 -9.56 1.37
C GLN A 119 18.49 -8.06 1.68
N LEU A 120 19.14 -7.31 0.79
CA LEU A 120 19.34 -5.87 0.96
C LEU A 120 18.01 -5.12 0.88
N LEU A 121 17.09 -5.57 0.02
CA LEU A 121 15.74 -5.04 -0.07
C LEU A 121 14.95 -5.26 1.23
N VAL A 122 15.02 -6.47 1.80
CA VAL A 122 14.36 -6.80 3.08
C VAL A 122 14.90 -5.93 4.23
N VAL A 123 16.23 -5.79 4.33
CA VAL A 123 16.86 -4.95 5.36
C VAL A 123 16.45 -3.49 5.19
N HIS A 124 16.52 -2.96 3.97
CA HIS A 124 16.14 -1.58 3.70
C HIS A 124 14.67 -1.33 4.03
N GLN A 125 13.77 -2.23 3.64
CA GLN A 125 12.34 -2.08 3.92
C GLN A 125 12.05 -2.12 5.42
N SER A 126 12.73 -2.99 6.16
CA SER A 126 12.59 -3.09 7.62
C SER A 126 13.06 -1.81 8.30
N GLU A 127 14.20 -1.25 7.88
CA GLU A 127 14.74 0.00 8.41
C GLU A 127 13.80 1.19 8.12
N VAL A 128 13.23 1.24 6.91
CA VAL A 128 12.27 2.30 6.53
C VAL A 128 11.00 2.17 7.37
N PHE A 129 10.48 0.96 7.55
CA PHE A 129 9.32 0.71 8.41
C PHE A 129 9.58 1.08 9.88
N GLU A 130 10.72 0.70 10.46
CA GLU A 130 11.07 1.07 11.83
C GLU A 130 11.10 2.58 12.02
N LYS A 131 11.74 3.32 11.10
CA LYS A 131 11.74 4.79 11.13
C LYS A 131 10.33 5.39 11.03
N MET A 132 9.46 4.82 10.20
CA MET A 132 8.06 5.25 10.10
C MET A 132 7.30 4.98 11.39
N ASN A 133 7.44 3.79 11.96
CA ASN A 133 6.79 3.39 13.20
C ASN A 133 7.27 4.26 14.38
N GLU A 134 8.57 4.52 14.51
CA GLU A 134 9.13 5.42 15.53
C GLU A 134 8.59 6.85 15.40
N SER A 135 8.45 7.35 14.17
CA SER A 135 7.89 8.69 13.92
C SER A 135 6.43 8.79 14.36
N VAL A 136 5.66 7.70 14.24
CA VAL A 136 4.24 7.66 14.62
C VAL A 136 4.08 7.51 16.13
N GLN A 137 4.89 6.65 16.75
CA GLN A 137 4.90 6.46 18.21
C GLN A 137 5.34 7.74 18.94
N SER A 138 6.31 8.47 18.38
CA SER A 138 6.80 9.71 18.99
C SER A 138 5.84 10.88 18.83
N ASN A 139 5.17 11.01 17.68
CA ASN A 139 4.27 12.13 17.38
C ASN A 139 3.07 11.70 16.52
N PRO A 140 1.98 11.16 17.10
CA PRO A 140 0.83 10.65 16.35
C PRO A 140 0.12 11.70 15.48
N ASN A 141 0.25 12.99 15.84
CA ASN A 141 -0.46 14.09 15.19
C ASN A 141 0.40 14.85 14.15
N ASN A 142 1.71 14.61 14.11
CA ASN A 142 2.67 15.33 13.24
C ASN A 142 3.74 14.37 12.68
N ALA A 143 3.39 13.09 12.51
CA ALA A 143 4.33 12.10 11.99
C ALA A 143 4.64 12.44 10.52
N LYS A 144 5.87 12.89 10.25
CA LYS A 144 6.33 13.27 8.90
C LYS A 144 6.73 12.04 8.07
N ILE A 145 5.81 11.09 7.92
CA ILE A 145 6.05 9.82 7.20
C ILE A 145 6.42 10.06 5.74
N GLY A 146 5.77 11.03 5.10
CA GLY A 146 6.09 11.42 3.72
C GLY A 146 7.55 11.82 3.53
N GLY A 147 8.15 12.52 4.50
CA GLY A 147 9.57 12.89 4.46
C GLY A 147 10.53 11.69 4.58
N ILE A 148 10.14 10.68 5.36
CA ILE A 148 10.90 9.42 5.51
C ILE A 148 10.84 8.63 4.20
N LEU A 149 9.65 8.49 3.61
CA LEU A 149 9.44 7.80 2.35
C LEU A 149 10.15 8.48 1.19
N LEU A 150 10.09 9.82 1.09
CA LEU A 150 10.81 10.57 0.06
C LEU A 150 12.33 10.42 0.18
N ARG A 151 12.86 10.31 1.40
CA ARG A 151 14.29 10.06 1.64
C ARG A 151 14.70 8.62 1.29
N ALA A 152 13.82 7.66 1.53
CA ALA A 152 14.04 6.25 1.21
C ALA A 152 13.86 5.92 -0.28
N ALA A 153 12.96 6.64 -0.97
CA ALA A 153 12.60 6.44 -2.37
C ALA A 153 13.77 6.27 -3.36
N PRO A 154 14.84 7.11 -3.35
CA PRO A 154 15.94 6.94 -4.30
C PRO A 154 16.69 5.62 -4.12
N LEU A 155 16.91 5.20 -2.86
CA LEU A 155 17.60 3.95 -2.56
C LEU A 155 16.71 2.74 -2.87
N LEU A 156 15.44 2.77 -2.46
CA LEU A 156 14.46 1.73 -2.78
C LEU A 156 14.34 1.53 -4.31
N ARG A 157 14.31 2.62 -5.08
CA ARG A 157 14.29 2.58 -6.55
C ARG A 157 15.55 1.93 -7.12
N GLN A 158 16.72 2.23 -6.58
CA GLN A 158 17.98 1.61 -7.03
C GLN A 158 17.96 0.09 -6.77
N LEU A 159 17.57 -0.32 -5.56
CA LEU A 159 17.47 -1.73 -5.18
C LEU A 159 16.45 -2.48 -6.05
N LEU A 160 15.27 -1.92 -6.26
CA LEU A 160 14.25 -2.54 -7.10
C LEU A 160 14.69 -2.67 -8.55
N ARG A 161 15.45 -1.72 -9.12
CA ARG A 161 15.99 -1.85 -10.48
C ARG A 161 16.88 -3.08 -10.62
N PHE A 162 17.87 -3.22 -9.73
CA PHE A 162 18.75 -4.39 -9.72
C PHE A 162 17.98 -5.70 -9.52
N TYR A 163 16.96 -5.68 -8.65
CA TYR A 163 16.13 -6.85 -8.40
C TYR A 163 15.32 -7.24 -9.65
N CYS A 164 14.67 -6.27 -10.29
CA CYS A 164 13.85 -6.49 -11.49
C CYS A 164 14.68 -6.92 -12.70
N GLU A 165 15.90 -6.42 -12.88
CA GLU A 165 16.81 -6.87 -13.93
C GLU A 165 17.25 -8.33 -13.75
N ASN A 166 17.38 -8.76 -12.50
CA ASN A 166 17.76 -10.13 -12.16
C ASN A 166 16.56 -11.10 -12.11
N HIS A 167 15.35 -10.61 -11.82
CA HIS A 167 14.13 -11.40 -11.72
C HIS A 167 13.85 -12.32 -12.92
N PRO A 168 13.94 -11.89 -14.20
CA PRO A 168 13.72 -12.80 -15.32
C PRO A 168 14.76 -13.92 -15.39
N LYS A 169 16.00 -13.68 -14.94
CA LYS A 169 17.05 -14.71 -14.85
C LYS A 169 16.76 -15.70 -13.72
N ALA A 170 16.26 -15.22 -12.58
CA ALA A 170 15.82 -16.07 -11.48
C ALA A 170 14.64 -16.96 -11.89
N VAL A 171 13.63 -16.38 -12.56
CA VAL A 171 12.48 -17.11 -13.08
C VAL A 171 12.91 -18.09 -14.18
N ASP A 172 13.78 -17.68 -15.09
CA ASP A 172 14.37 -18.59 -16.09
C ASP A 172 15.16 -19.70 -15.42
N LEU A 173 15.91 -19.48 -14.35
CA LEU A 173 16.62 -20.54 -13.64
C LEU A 173 15.65 -21.55 -12.99
N ILE A 174 14.55 -21.06 -12.41
CA ILE A 174 13.48 -21.90 -11.85
C ILE A 174 12.78 -22.70 -12.98
N LEU A 175 12.60 -22.09 -14.16
CA LEU A 175 11.85 -22.65 -15.29
C LEU A 175 12.72 -23.37 -16.34
N ARG A 176 14.02 -23.16 -16.44
CA ARG A 176 14.91 -23.80 -17.44
C ARG A 176 15.06 -25.28 -17.16
N ASN A 177 15.04 -25.64 -15.88
CA ASN A 177 14.87 -27.03 -15.45
C ASN A 177 13.52 -27.64 -15.86
N ARG A 178 12.63 -26.88 -16.51
CA ARG A 178 11.39 -27.37 -17.14
C ARG A 178 11.55 -27.61 -18.64
N PHE A 179 12.43 -26.87 -19.35
CA PHE A 179 12.56 -26.95 -20.81
C PHE A 179 13.33 -28.19 -21.29
N LEU A 180 14.35 -28.62 -20.55
CA LEU A 180 14.99 -29.94 -20.72
C LEU A 180 14.04 -31.11 -20.39
N PHE A 181 12.89 -30.79 -19.78
CA PHE A 181 12.02 -31.71 -19.08
C PHE A 181 10.69 -31.99 -19.77
N TYR A 182 10.29 -31.14 -20.72
CA TYR A 182 9.09 -31.34 -21.52
C TYR A 182 9.11 -32.65 -22.34
N PHE A 183 10.28 -33.30 -22.47
CA PHE A 183 10.45 -34.57 -23.17
C PHE A 183 10.27 -35.82 -22.28
N SER A 184 10.15 -35.72 -20.96
CA SER A 184 10.00 -36.89 -20.08
C SER A 184 9.00 -36.66 -18.93
N PHE A 185 7.89 -37.39 -18.96
CA PHE A 185 6.67 -37.21 -18.16
C PHE A 185 6.79 -37.55 -16.65
N SER A 186 7.97 -37.86 -16.11
CA SER A 186 8.04 -38.50 -14.76
C SER A 186 9.12 -37.99 -13.83
N PHE A 187 9.65 -36.79 -14.02
CA PHE A 187 10.76 -36.34 -13.19
C PHE A 187 10.46 -34.89 -12.75
N ARG A 188 10.49 -34.67 -11.44
CA ARG A 188 10.02 -33.43 -10.80
C ARG A 188 11.15 -32.40 -10.90
N SER A 189 10.89 -31.15 -11.24
CA SER A 189 11.97 -30.15 -11.33
C SER A 189 12.70 -30.04 -9.99
N GLU A 190 14.03 -29.88 -9.98
CA GLU A 190 14.79 -29.85 -8.72
C GLU A 190 14.28 -28.77 -7.76
N TYR A 191 13.91 -27.60 -8.28
CA TYR A 191 13.30 -26.53 -7.49
C TYR A 191 11.88 -26.85 -7.00
N GLU A 192 11.13 -27.71 -7.67
CA GLU A 192 9.85 -28.22 -7.16
C GLU A 192 10.06 -29.27 -6.07
N ARG A 193 11.11 -30.09 -6.15
CA ARG A 193 11.51 -30.99 -5.06
C ARG A 193 11.94 -30.19 -3.83
N ILE A 194 12.81 -29.20 -4.03
CA ILE A 194 13.29 -28.26 -3.00
C ILE A 194 12.12 -27.48 -2.39
N ALA A 195 11.22 -26.94 -3.22
CA ALA A 195 10.04 -26.24 -2.74
C ALA A 195 9.17 -27.16 -1.88
N VAL A 196 8.90 -28.39 -2.31
CA VAL A 196 8.09 -29.34 -1.56
C VAL A 196 8.77 -29.80 -0.26
N GLU A 197 10.09 -29.98 -0.28
CA GLU A 197 10.89 -30.26 0.92
C GLU A 197 10.83 -29.12 1.94
N LEU A 198 10.66 -27.88 1.45
CA LEU A 198 10.43 -26.69 2.26
C LEU A 198 8.94 -26.46 2.62
N GLY A 199 8.04 -27.35 2.20
CA GLY A 199 6.59 -27.21 2.38
C GLY A 199 5.96 -26.08 1.55
N TYR A 200 6.63 -25.64 0.49
CA TYR A 200 6.26 -24.55 -0.39
C TYR A 200 5.82 -25.04 -1.77
N SER A 201 4.89 -24.32 -2.40
CA SER A 201 4.55 -24.57 -3.81
C SER A 201 5.44 -23.72 -4.72
N LEU A 202 5.76 -24.24 -5.91
CA LEU A 202 6.50 -23.50 -6.93
C LEU A 202 5.78 -22.19 -7.33
N LYS A 203 4.45 -22.23 -7.38
CA LYS A 203 3.63 -21.04 -7.68
C LYS A 203 3.77 -19.99 -6.58
N ASN A 204 3.81 -20.40 -5.31
CA ASN A 204 4.01 -19.50 -4.18
C ASN A 204 5.43 -18.93 -4.19
N LEU A 205 6.45 -19.73 -4.55
CA LEU A 205 7.83 -19.25 -4.68
C LEU A 205 7.93 -18.11 -5.70
N ILE A 206 7.37 -18.31 -6.90
CA ILE A 206 7.38 -17.29 -7.96
C ILE A 206 6.53 -16.08 -7.55
N SER A 207 5.36 -16.31 -6.93
CA SER A 207 4.51 -15.24 -6.43
C SER A 207 5.23 -14.41 -5.36
N ASP A 208 6.05 -15.02 -4.52
CA ASP A 208 6.72 -14.34 -3.41
C ASP A 208 7.98 -13.62 -3.86
N LEU A 209 8.70 -14.20 -4.83
CA LEU A 209 9.73 -13.48 -5.59
C LEU A 209 9.13 -12.28 -6.32
N SER A 210 7.84 -12.32 -6.68
CA SER A 210 7.15 -11.21 -7.34
C SER A 210 6.63 -10.11 -6.41
N ARG A 211 6.57 -10.37 -5.11
CA ARG A 211 6.01 -9.42 -4.13
C ARG A 211 6.70 -8.04 -4.11
N PRO A 212 8.05 -7.92 -4.19
CA PRO A 212 8.69 -6.61 -4.08
C PRO A 212 8.24 -5.60 -5.13
N PHE A 213 8.01 -6.04 -6.36
CA PHE A 213 7.53 -5.14 -7.42
C PHE A 213 6.01 -4.94 -7.39
N ARG A 214 5.23 -5.94 -6.97
CA ARG A 214 3.78 -5.76 -6.75
C ARG A 214 3.50 -4.76 -5.63
N HIS A 215 4.29 -4.81 -4.55
CA HIS A 215 4.21 -3.84 -3.45
C HIS A 215 4.51 -2.42 -3.92
N LEU A 216 5.43 -2.26 -4.89
CA LEU A 216 5.73 -0.97 -5.49
C LEU A 216 4.50 -0.37 -6.21
N GLU A 217 3.73 -1.18 -6.92
CA GLU A 217 2.52 -0.73 -7.63
C GLU A 217 1.45 -0.24 -6.65
N THR A 218 1.35 -0.87 -5.47
CA THR A 218 0.43 -0.45 -4.40
C THR A 218 0.86 0.83 -3.68
N TYR A 219 2.12 1.27 -3.77
CA TYR A 219 2.50 2.57 -3.19
C TYR A 219 1.79 3.74 -3.87
N ALA A 220 1.52 3.67 -5.18
CA ALA A 220 0.89 4.78 -5.88
C ALA A 220 -0.53 5.07 -5.38
N SER A 221 -1.33 4.03 -5.12
CA SER A 221 -2.69 4.18 -4.59
C SER A 221 -2.68 4.57 -3.11
N THR A 222 -1.87 3.87 -2.29
CA THR A 222 -1.80 4.11 -0.83
C THR A 222 -1.24 5.49 -0.49
N LEU A 223 -0.25 5.99 -1.23
CA LEU A 223 0.29 7.33 -1.03
C LEU A 223 -0.69 8.42 -1.47
N ASN A 224 -1.47 8.21 -2.53
CA ASN A 224 -2.50 9.16 -2.96
C ASN A 224 -3.64 9.24 -1.94
N GLU A 225 -4.02 8.11 -1.34
CA GLU A 225 -4.98 8.08 -0.24
C GLU A 225 -4.42 8.76 1.02
N LEU A 226 -3.14 8.54 1.32
CA LEU A 226 -2.44 9.20 2.42
C LEU A 226 -2.35 10.72 2.21
N GLU A 227 -2.00 11.17 0.99
CA GLU A 227 -1.94 12.57 0.59
C GLU A 227 -3.31 13.25 0.73
N ARG A 228 -4.39 12.62 0.24
CA ARG A 228 -5.77 13.15 0.38
C ARG A 228 -6.19 13.33 1.83
N SER A 229 -5.63 12.54 2.76
CA SER A 229 -5.91 12.65 4.19
C SER A 229 -5.12 13.78 4.87
N MET A 230 -3.94 14.14 4.35
CA MET A 230 -3.09 15.21 4.87
C MET A 230 -3.52 16.54 4.22
N SER A 231 -4.11 17.46 4.98
CA SER A 231 -4.54 18.76 4.41
C SER A 231 -3.33 19.56 3.89
N GLU A 232 -3.55 20.39 2.87
CA GLU A 232 -2.57 21.31 2.24
C GLU A 232 -1.79 22.22 3.20
N SER A 233 -2.19 22.32 4.47
CA SER A 233 -1.56 23.14 5.50
C SER A 233 -0.45 22.43 6.30
N HIS A 234 0.07 21.30 5.82
CA HIS A 234 1.03 20.46 6.57
C HIS A 234 2.35 20.23 5.82
#